data_AF-A0A3B8L9B5-F1
#
_entry.id   AF-A0A3B8L9B5-F1
#
_cell.length_a   1.000
_cell.length_b   1.000
_cell.length_c   1.000
_cell.angle_alpha   90.00
_cell.angle_beta   90.00
_cell.angle_gamma   90.00
#
_symmetry.space_group_name_H-M   'P 1'
#
loop_
_entity.id
_entity.type
_entity.pdbx_description
1 polymer ?
#
loop_
_entity_poly.entity_id
_entity_poly.type
_entity_poly.pdbx_seq_one_letter_code
_entity_poly.pdbx_strand_id
1 'polypeptide(L)'
;GESKDGKSKDGKSKDGKSKDGKSKDGQQSQQDDSKTPGRDEIERARREMERAIEELKKKSRETAAEHQDEALKELIKAKEKLEEILRQLREEERKLLLAALEARFQKMLAMQLAVYQGTVTLGKVSEDDWVGRHTTQSIKLARDEEEIAVEAIKALTLLKEEGSSVSFPEAVIELREDMLVVSRRLEESKVGKLSQAIEKDIIESLEEMIDALQKELEKVEDEQKDQEKKDQQQQQQDQEPPLVDKLAELKMLRALQLRINRRTRRLARLIDGEEAVEKDVLEQLKELARRQSRVQRAARDLATGRNR
;
A
#
# COMPACT_ATOMS: atom_id res chain seq x y z
N GLY A 1 -65.68 -15.01 0.82
CA GLY A 1 -66.89 -15.32 1.57
C GLY A 1 -66.52 -15.56 3.01
N GLU A 2 -67.05 -14.70 3.88
CA GLU A 2 -67.35 -14.90 5.30
C GLU A 2 -66.23 -15.13 6.33
N SER A 3 -65.96 -14.01 7.01
CA SER A 3 -65.59 -13.82 8.41
C SER A 3 -66.53 -14.51 9.41
N LYS A 4 -66.00 -14.86 10.59
CA LYS A 4 -66.64 -14.85 11.93
C LYS A 4 -65.51 -14.77 12.97
N ASP A 5 -65.36 -13.66 13.70
CA ASP A 5 -65.94 -13.42 15.05
C ASP A 5 -65.49 -14.49 16.07
N GLY A 6 -64.84 -14.20 17.20
CA GLY A 6 -64.72 -12.97 17.98
C GLY A 6 -65.04 -13.30 19.45
N LYS A 7 -64.12 -13.02 20.39
CA LYS A 7 -64.51 -12.64 21.76
C LYS A 7 -63.37 -11.95 22.53
N SER A 8 -63.66 -10.69 22.86
CA SER A 8 -62.87 -9.74 23.66
C SER A 8 -63.05 -9.96 25.17
N LYS A 9 -62.11 -9.42 25.96
CA LYS A 9 -62.42 -8.77 27.24
C LYS A 9 -61.38 -7.70 27.61
N ASP A 10 -61.86 -6.46 27.49
CA ASP A 10 -61.65 -5.22 28.25
C ASP A 10 -60.45 -5.01 29.19
N GLY A 11 -59.86 -3.80 29.11
CA GLY A 11 -58.92 -3.31 30.13
C GLY A 11 -58.28 -1.92 29.99
N LYS A 12 -59.03 -0.90 29.52
CA LYS A 12 -58.97 0.56 29.90
C LYS A 12 -57.63 1.33 30.09
N SER A 13 -57.41 2.24 29.15
CA SER A 13 -57.01 3.68 29.20
C SER A 13 -56.24 4.33 30.37
N LYS A 14 -55.13 5.00 29.97
CA LYS A 14 -54.65 6.38 30.26
C LYS A 14 -55.12 7.10 31.54
N ASP A 15 -54.14 7.55 32.33
CA ASP A 15 -54.06 8.94 32.79
C ASP A 15 -52.61 9.35 33.06
N GLY A 16 -52.32 10.65 32.89
CA GLY A 16 -50.98 11.22 32.98
C GLY A 16 -50.84 12.32 34.03
N LYS A 17 -49.55 12.59 34.31
CA LYS A 17 -48.89 13.81 34.80
C LYS A 17 -48.57 13.98 36.30
N SER A 18 -47.24 14.06 36.54
CA SER A 18 -46.47 14.86 37.52
C SER A 18 -46.56 14.44 39.00
N LYS A 19 -45.49 14.41 39.82
CA LYS A 19 -44.29 15.26 39.91
C LYS A 19 -43.27 14.65 40.90
N ASP A 20 -42.02 15.12 40.80
CA ASP A 20 -40.92 15.13 41.80
C ASP A 20 -40.12 13.85 42.10
N GLY A 21 -38.82 13.91 41.78
CA GLY A 21 -37.82 12.87 42.03
C GLY A 21 -36.38 13.35 41.81
N LYS A 22 -35.92 14.15 42.77
CA LYS A 22 -34.54 14.56 43.11
C LYS A 22 -33.38 13.64 42.63
N SER A 23 -32.37 14.28 42.05
CA SER A 23 -30.91 14.02 42.13
C SER A 23 -30.42 12.62 42.48
N LYS A 24 -29.67 12.02 41.55
CA LYS A 24 -28.42 11.30 41.83
C LYS A 24 -27.46 11.42 40.64
N ASP A 25 -26.66 12.48 40.71
CA ASP A 25 -25.33 12.52 40.11
C ASP A 25 -24.40 11.51 40.80
N GLY A 26 -23.49 10.95 40.01
CA GLY A 26 -22.30 10.23 40.49
C GLY A 26 -22.37 8.71 40.37
N GLN A 27 -21.72 8.15 39.34
CA GLN A 27 -20.33 7.71 39.49
C GLN A 27 -19.75 7.11 38.19
N GLN A 28 -18.51 7.53 37.93
CA GLN A 28 -17.46 6.81 37.20
C GLN A 28 -17.56 6.71 35.67
N SER A 29 -17.06 7.77 35.04
CA SER A 29 -16.14 7.63 33.90
C SER A 29 -14.99 8.63 34.09
N GLN A 30 -14.26 8.46 35.19
CA GLN A 30 -12.90 9.00 35.34
C GLN A 30 -11.94 7.84 35.10
N GLN A 31 -11.65 7.57 33.84
CA GLN A 31 -10.49 6.76 33.45
C GLN A 31 -10.15 7.12 32.01
N ASP A 32 -8.89 7.53 31.81
CA ASP A 32 -8.22 7.91 30.55
C ASP A 32 -8.36 9.33 30.00
N ASP A 33 -8.48 10.34 30.86
CA ASP A 33 -8.25 11.72 30.40
C ASP A 33 -6.76 12.05 30.10
N SER A 34 -5.82 11.15 30.42
CA SER A 34 -4.37 11.36 30.26
C SER A 34 -3.76 10.77 28.98
N LYS A 35 -4.55 10.27 28.03
CA LYS A 35 -4.00 9.49 26.89
C LYS A 35 -3.60 10.30 25.66
N THR A 36 -4.13 11.51 25.47
CA THR A 36 -3.77 12.31 24.29
C THR A 36 -2.47 13.08 24.56
N PRO A 37 -1.38 12.80 23.82
CA PRO A 37 -0.13 13.53 23.98
C PRO A 37 -0.33 15.04 23.72
N GLY A 38 0.38 15.90 24.46
CA GLY A 38 0.25 17.36 24.34
C GLY A 38 -0.99 17.95 25.05
N ARG A 39 -1.89 17.11 25.60
CA ARG A 39 -3.11 17.58 26.28
C ARG A 39 -2.82 18.38 27.55
N ASP A 40 -1.81 17.97 28.32
CA ASP A 40 -1.40 18.66 29.54
C ASP A 40 -0.84 20.07 29.23
N GLU A 41 -0.03 20.18 28.18
CA GLU A 41 0.52 21.45 27.69
C GLU A 41 -0.60 22.38 27.17
N ILE A 42 -1.59 21.83 26.46
CA ILE A 42 -2.78 22.59 26.01
C ILE A 42 -3.59 23.09 27.22
N GLU A 43 -3.75 22.27 28.26
CA GLU A 43 -4.47 22.68 29.46
C GLU A 43 -3.73 23.76 30.24
N ARG A 44 -2.39 23.68 30.34
CA ARG A 44 -1.54 24.72 30.93
C ARG A 44 -1.62 26.02 30.14
N ALA A 45 -1.53 25.96 28.82
CA ALA A 45 -1.71 27.12 27.95
C ALA A 45 -3.08 27.78 28.15
N ARG A 46 -4.14 26.99 28.32
CA ARG A 46 -5.48 27.50 28.61
C ARG A 46 -5.54 28.24 29.95
N ARG A 47 -4.92 27.70 31.00
CA ARG A 47 -4.85 28.32 32.33
C ARG A 47 -4.05 29.62 32.31
N GLU A 48 -2.93 29.68 31.58
CA GLU A 48 -2.15 30.91 31.43
C GLU A 48 -2.93 31.98 30.65
N MET A 49 -3.67 31.60 29.60
CA MET A 49 -4.58 32.52 28.90
C MET A 49 -5.73 33.03 29.79
N GLU A 50 -6.30 32.19 30.65
CA GLU A 50 -7.31 32.62 31.64
C GLU A 50 -6.73 33.66 32.61
N ARG A 51 -5.49 33.48 33.09
CA ARG A 51 -4.78 34.48 33.92
C ARG A 51 -4.47 35.76 33.17
N ALA A 52 -4.05 35.67 31.90
CA ALA A 52 -3.85 36.85 31.06
C ALA A 52 -5.13 37.69 30.92
N ILE A 53 -6.29 37.04 30.77
CA ILE A 53 -7.60 37.72 30.72
C ILE A 53 -7.91 38.43 32.05
N GLU A 54 -7.60 37.84 33.19
CA GLU A 54 -7.77 38.48 34.51
C GLU A 54 -6.86 39.70 34.70
N GLU A 55 -5.60 39.60 34.30
CA GLU A 55 -4.64 40.71 34.40
C GLU A 55 -5.02 41.88 33.46
N LEU A 56 -5.55 41.58 32.27
CA LEU A 56 -6.12 42.60 31.37
C LEU A 56 -7.32 43.32 32.01
N LYS A 57 -8.20 42.60 32.74
CA LYS A 57 -9.32 43.22 33.48
C LYS A 57 -8.83 44.16 34.59
N LYS A 58 -7.69 43.85 35.22
CA LYS A 58 -7.02 44.70 36.22
C LYS A 58 -6.21 45.86 35.61
N LYS A 59 -6.18 45.98 34.27
CA LYS A 59 -5.38 46.95 33.49
C LYS A 59 -3.87 46.74 33.58
N SER A 60 -3.42 45.55 34.01
CA SER A 60 -2.01 45.17 34.05
C SER A 60 -1.61 44.55 32.70
N ARG A 61 -1.17 45.40 31.76
CA ARG A 61 -0.85 44.94 30.39
C ARG A 61 0.44 44.13 30.31
N GLU A 62 1.43 44.47 31.13
CA GLU A 62 2.75 43.84 31.13
C GLU A 62 2.67 42.39 31.66
N THR A 63 2.02 42.18 32.81
CA THR A 63 1.78 40.83 33.37
C THR A 63 0.87 39.97 32.48
N ALA A 64 -0.11 40.58 31.81
CA ALA A 64 -0.92 39.85 30.83
C ALA A 64 -0.10 39.38 29.62
N ALA A 65 0.87 40.17 29.16
CA ALA A 65 1.75 39.77 28.07
C ALA A 65 2.66 38.60 28.49
N GLU A 66 3.19 38.61 29.72
CA GLU A 66 3.97 37.49 30.26
C GLU A 66 3.18 36.17 30.28
N HIS A 67 1.91 36.22 30.73
CA HIS A 67 1.02 35.06 30.71
C HIS A 67 0.69 34.58 29.27
N GLN A 68 0.56 35.50 28.31
CA GLN A 68 0.38 35.14 26.89
C GLN A 68 1.62 34.47 26.31
N ASP A 69 2.81 34.96 26.65
CA ASP A 69 4.09 34.37 26.22
C ASP A 69 4.27 32.97 26.81
N GLU A 70 3.90 32.76 28.08
CA GLU A 70 3.95 31.43 28.70
C GLU A 70 2.93 30.47 28.07
N ALA A 71 1.72 30.94 27.77
CA ALA A 71 0.74 30.15 27.03
C ALA A 71 1.24 29.76 25.64
N LEU A 72 1.92 30.68 24.94
CA LEU A 72 2.52 30.40 23.63
C LEU A 72 3.63 29.33 23.74
N LYS A 73 4.50 29.41 24.76
CA LYS A 73 5.53 28.39 25.01
C LYS A 73 4.91 27.02 25.24
N GLU A 74 3.85 26.93 26.04
CA GLU A 74 3.17 25.65 26.29
C GLU A 74 2.51 25.11 25.00
N LEU A 75 1.90 25.95 24.17
CA LEU A 75 1.36 25.53 22.87
C LEU A 75 2.45 25.04 21.90
N ILE A 76 3.62 25.68 21.88
CA ILE A 76 4.76 25.22 21.08
C ILE A 76 5.23 23.83 21.56
N LYS A 77 5.36 23.63 22.88
CA LYS A 77 5.69 22.30 23.44
C LYS A 77 4.64 21.26 23.09
N ALA A 78 3.35 21.61 23.15
CA ALA A 78 2.26 20.71 22.77
C ALA A 78 2.37 20.29 21.29
N LYS A 79 2.65 21.27 20.42
CA LYS A 79 2.85 21.05 18.99
C LYS A 79 4.05 20.11 18.75
N GLU A 80 5.19 20.37 19.38
CA GLU A 80 6.40 19.54 19.24
C GLU A 80 6.15 18.08 19.64
N LYS A 81 5.47 17.86 20.78
CA LYS A 81 5.09 16.50 21.23
C LYS A 81 4.14 15.79 20.27
N LEU A 82 3.18 16.51 19.71
CA LEU A 82 2.25 15.96 18.73
C LEU A 82 2.97 15.62 17.41
N GLU A 83 3.89 16.47 16.95
CA GLU A 83 4.70 16.22 15.76
C GLU A 83 5.62 15.00 15.92
N GLU A 84 6.23 14.82 17.10
CA GLU A 84 7.05 13.65 17.43
C GLU A 84 6.24 12.36 17.35
N ILE A 85 5.04 12.33 17.93
CA ILE A 85 4.21 11.13 17.96
C ILE A 85 3.57 10.87 16.60
N LEU A 86 3.21 11.91 15.86
CA LEU A 86 2.81 11.76 14.46
C LEU A 86 3.93 11.15 13.62
N ARG A 87 5.19 11.53 13.86
CA ARG A 87 6.34 10.93 13.17
C ARG A 87 6.47 9.44 13.53
N GLN A 88 6.41 9.09 14.82
CA GLN A 88 6.47 7.69 15.27
C GLN A 88 5.36 6.84 14.65
N LEU A 89 4.11 7.32 14.69
CA LEU A 89 2.96 6.60 14.10
C LEU A 89 3.11 6.40 12.58
N ARG A 90 3.62 7.40 11.86
CA ARG A 90 3.90 7.29 10.41
C ARG A 90 4.99 6.26 10.11
N GLU A 91 6.06 6.23 10.90
CA GLU A 91 7.14 5.24 10.74
C GLU A 91 6.62 3.82 11.01
N GLU A 92 5.80 3.63 12.04
CA GLU A 92 5.15 2.36 12.34
C GLU A 92 4.21 1.91 11.20
N GLU A 93 3.35 2.82 10.72
CA GLU A 93 2.45 2.55 9.59
C GLU A 93 3.24 2.18 8.33
N ARG A 94 4.31 2.92 8.00
CA ARG A 94 5.19 2.62 6.88
C ARG A 94 5.83 1.24 7.02
N LYS A 95 6.32 0.89 8.21
CA LYS A 95 6.92 -0.43 8.48
C LYS A 95 5.90 -1.56 8.30
N LEU A 96 4.68 -1.38 8.81
CA LEU A 96 3.60 -2.36 8.65
C LEU A 96 3.22 -2.54 7.18
N LEU A 97 3.13 -1.45 6.42
CA LEU A 97 2.83 -1.49 4.99
C LEU A 97 3.93 -2.19 4.19
N LEU A 98 5.21 -1.87 4.45
CA LEU A 98 6.35 -2.52 3.82
C LEU A 98 6.36 -4.03 4.10
N ALA A 99 6.15 -4.45 5.35
CA ALA A 99 6.10 -5.87 5.72
C ALA A 99 4.91 -6.59 5.07
N ALA A 100 3.75 -5.94 5.00
CA ALA A 100 2.57 -6.50 4.34
C ALA A 100 2.78 -6.69 2.83
N LEU A 101 3.47 -5.74 2.18
CA LEU A 101 3.84 -5.83 0.78
C LEU A 101 4.88 -6.94 0.56
N GLU A 102 5.94 -6.98 1.36
CA GLU A 102 6.98 -8.01 1.27
C GLU A 102 6.36 -9.42 1.38
N ALA A 103 5.51 -9.65 2.39
CA ALA A 103 4.85 -10.93 2.58
C ALA A 103 3.97 -11.33 1.37
N ARG A 104 3.31 -10.37 0.73
CA ARG A 104 2.53 -10.62 -0.50
C ARG A 104 3.43 -10.96 -1.68
N PHE A 105 4.53 -10.24 -1.88
CA PHE A 105 5.48 -10.54 -2.96
C PHE A 105 6.17 -11.89 -2.75
N GLN A 106 6.53 -12.25 -1.51
CA GLN A 106 7.06 -13.58 -1.19
C GLN A 106 6.04 -14.68 -1.48
N LYS A 107 4.77 -14.48 -1.13
CA LYS A 107 3.69 -15.42 -1.47
C LYS A 107 3.58 -15.60 -2.99
N MET A 108 3.55 -14.50 -3.75
CA MET A 108 3.50 -14.54 -5.21
C MET A 108 4.71 -15.27 -5.79
N LEU A 109 5.92 -15.02 -5.28
CA LEU A 109 7.13 -15.69 -5.71
C LEU A 109 7.06 -17.21 -5.49
N ALA A 110 6.62 -17.63 -4.31
CA ALA A 110 6.46 -19.05 -4.01
C ALA A 110 5.47 -19.75 -4.95
N MET A 111 4.33 -19.10 -5.24
CA MET A 111 3.35 -19.59 -6.20
C MET A 111 3.93 -19.63 -7.63
N GLN A 112 4.61 -18.58 -8.06
CA GLN A 112 5.20 -18.48 -9.41
C GLN A 112 6.26 -19.55 -9.64
N LEU A 113 7.10 -19.83 -8.63
CA LEU A 113 8.10 -20.89 -8.69
C LEU A 113 7.45 -22.27 -8.89
N ALA A 114 6.32 -22.53 -8.23
CA ALA A 114 5.57 -23.77 -8.40
C ALA A 114 4.97 -23.87 -9.82
N VAL A 115 4.38 -22.78 -10.33
CA VAL A 115 3.84 -22.74 -11.71
C VAL A 115 4.95 -22.98 -12.73
N TYR A 116 6.05 -22.21 -12.64
CA TYR A 116 7.20 -22.34 -13.53
C TYR A 116 7.78 -23.75 -13.54
N GLN A 117 7.95 -24.39 -12.37
CA GLN A 117 8.41 -25.78 -12.30
C GLN A 117 7.44 -26.75 -12.98
N GLY A 118 6.13 -26.53 -12.81
CA GLY A 118 5.08 -27.27 -13.50
C GLY A 118 5.17 -27.11 -15.02
N THR A 119 5.31 -25.88 -15.50
CA THR A 119 5.42 -25.54 -16.93
C THR A 119 6.66 -26.16 -17.55
N VAL A 120 7.82 -26.09 -16.87
CA VAL A 120 9.06 -26.73 -17.31
C VAL A 120 8.92 -28.25 -17.38
N THR A 121 8.21 -28.86 -16.42
CA THR A 121 7.98 -30.30 -16.40
C THR A 121 7.10 -30.75 -17.56
N LEU A 122 6.01 -30.01 -17.84
CA LEU A 122 5.17 -30.27 -19.01
C LEU A 122 5.91 -30.04 -20.32
N GLY A 123 6.76 -29.01 -20.39
CA GLY A 123 7.57 -28.71 -21.58
C GLY A 123 8.65 -29.74 -21.92
N LYS A 124 8.88 -30.74 -21.06
CA LYS A 124 9.75 -31.90 -21.36
C LYS A 124 9.02 -33.03 -22.07
N VAL A 125 7.69 -33.05 -22.04
CA VAL A 125 6.88 -34.04 -22.74
C VAL A 125 6.91 -33.73 -24.23
N SER A 126 7.17 -34.74 -25.07
CA SER A 126 7.14 -34.59 -26.53
C SER A 126 5.71 -34.32 -27.02
N GLU A 127 5.56 -33.71 -28.19
CA GLU A 127 4.23 -33.50 -28.79
C GLU A 127 3.52 -34.84 -29.09
N ASP A 128 4.29 -35.87 -29.48
CA ASP A 128 3.77 -37.21 -29.78
C ASP A 128 3.26 -37.95 -28.53
N ASP A 129 3.88 -37.70 -27.38
CA ASP A 129 3.47 -38.28 -26.08
C ASP A 129 2.43 -37.42 -25.34
N TRP A 130 1.95 -36.35 -25.97
CA TRP A 130 1.00 -35.43 -25.36
C TRP A 130 -0.39 -36.07 -25.27
N VAL A 131 -0.89 -36.23 -24.05
CA VAL A 131 -2.18 -36.85 -23.76
C VAL A 131 -3.04 -35.94 -22.89
N GLY A 132 -4.34 -36.22 -22.80
CA GLY A 132 -5.33 -35.36 -22.13
C GLY A 132 -4.96 -34.93 -20.69
N ARG A 133 -4.27 -35.78 -19.92
CA ARG A 133 -3.80 -35.42 -18.56
C ARG A 133 -2.82 -34.23 -18.56
N HIS A 134 -1.98 -34.10 -19.58
CA HIS A 134 -1.02 -33.00 -19.71
C HIS A 134 -1.76 -31.69 -20.01
N THR A 135 -2.79 -31.72 -20.87
CA THR A 135 -3.68 -30.57 -21.09
C THR A 135 -4.41 -30.18 -19.80
N THR A 136 -4.96 -31.14 -19.05
CA THR A 136 -5.60 -30.86 -17.75
C THR A 136 -4.64 -30.20 -16.77
N GLN A 137 -3.39 -30.69 -16.71
CA GLN A 137 -2.36 -30.09 -15.85
C GLN A 137 -1.98 -28.68 -16.32
N SER A 138 -1.88 -28.44 -17.63
CA SER A 138 -1.61 -27.10 -18.19
C SER A 138 -2.72 -26.10 -17.83
N ILE A 139 -3.98 -26.50 -17.95
CA ILE A 139 -5.13 -25.68 -17.54
C ILE A 139 -5.12 -25.40 -16.04
N LYS A 140 -4.70 -26.37 -15.22
CA LYS A 140 -4.55 -26.14 -13.78
C LYS A 140 -3.49 -25.06 -13.50
N LEU A 141 -2.31 -25.17 -14.13
CA LEU A 141 -1.25 -24.17 -13.99
C LEU A 141 -1.71 -22.79 -14.47
N ALA A 142 -2.55 -22.72 -15.51
CA ALA A 142 -3.12 -21.46 -15.96
C ALA A 142 -4.01 -20.77 -14.91
N ARG A 143 -4.80 -21.56 -14.17
CA ARG A 143 -5.61 -21.06 -13.05
C ARG A 143 -4.75 -20.64 -11.88
N ASP A 144 -3.73 -21.44 -11.54
CA ASP A 144 -2.77 -21.10 -10.50
C ASP A 144 -2.09 -19.75 -10.84
N GLU A 145 -1.71 -19.51 -12.11
CA GLU A 145 -1.15 -18.23 -12.57
C GLU A 145 -2.15 -17.05 -12.46
N GLU A 146 -3.44 -17.28 -12.75
CA GLU A 146 -4.48 -16.27 -12.57
C GLU A 146 -4.68 -15.89 -11.10
N GLU A 147 -4.56 -16.85 -10.17
CA GLU A 147 -4.57 -16.58 -8.73
C GLU A 147 -3.40 -15.68 -8.31
N ILE A 148 -2.22 -15.85 -8.90
CA ILE A 148 -1.07 -14.96 -8.66
C ILE A 148 -1.37 -13.55 -9.17
N ALA A 149 -1.98 -13.43 -10.36
CA ALA A 149 -2.40 -12.14 -10.90
C ALA A 149 -3.41 -11.41 -10.00
N VAL A 150 -4.26 -12.15 -9.27
CA VAL A 150 -5.18 -11.58 -8.27
C VAL A 150 -4.41 -11.06 -7.04
N GLU A 151 -3.38 -11.76 -6.57
CA GLU A 151 -2.52 -11.24 -5.50
C GLU A 151 -1.78 -9.96 -5.92
N ALA A 152 -1.37 -9.85 -7.18
CA ALA A 152 -0.77 -8.63 -7.72
C ALA A 152 -1.75 -7.44 -7.70
N ILE A 153 -3.04 -7.67 -7.97
CA ILE A 153 -4.08 -6.61 -7.83
C ILE A 153 -4.15 -6.12 -6.38
N LYS A 154 -4.14 -7.04 -5.41
CA LYS A 154 -4.22 -6.68 -3.99
C LYS A 154 -2.99 -5.88 -3.56
N ALA A 155 -1.80 -6.25 -4.02
CA ALA A 155 -0.58 -5.49 -3.77
C ALA A 155 -0.64 -4.09 -4.41
N LEU A 156 -1.17 -3.99 -5.63
CA LEU A 156 -1.34 -2.72 -6.33
C LEU A 156 -2.31 -1.77 -5.61
N THR A 157 -3.37 -2.29 -4.98
CA THR A 157 -4.29 -1.47 -4.18
C THR A 157 -3.56 -0.80 -3.02
N LEU A 158 -2.75 -1.55 -2.27
CA LEU A 158 -1.96 -1.02 -1.15
C LEU A 158 -0.96 0.06 -1.60
N LEU A 159 -0.28 -0.16 -2.72
CA LEU A 159 0.66 0.82 -3.28
C LEU A 159 -0.02 2.11 -3.77
N LYS A 160 -1.27 2.03 -4.23
CA LYS A 160 -2.03 3.21 -4.68
C LYS A 160 -2.60 4.03 -3.52
N GLU A 161 -2.97 3.37 -2.43
CA GLU A 161 -3.45 4.04 -1.21
C GLU A 161 -2.33 4.87 -0.57
N GLU A 162 -1.08 4.43 -0.69
CA GLU A 162 0.11 5.14 -0.22
C GLU A 162 0.47 6.37 -1.08
N GLY A 163 0.28 6.29 -2.40
CA GLY A 163 0.30 7.45 -3.31
C GLY A 163 1.65 8.13 -3.55
N SER A 164 2.74 7.73 -2.89
CA SER A 164 4.05 8.40 -3.02
C SER A 164 5.00 7.69 -4.01
N SER A 165 4.77 6.40 -4.26
CA SER A 165 5.56 5.58 -5.19
C SER A 165 5.03 5.64 -6.63
N VAL A 166 5.94 5.65 -7.62
CA VAL A 166 5.59 5.80 -9.06
C VAL A 166 5.96 4.56 -9.85
N SER A 167 7.15 4.03 -9.59
CA SER A 167 7.76 2.95 -10.36
C SER A 167 7.33 1.59 -9.84
N PHE A 168 7.09 1.45 -8.53
CA PHE A 168 6.57 0.22 -7.94
C PHE A 168 5.16 -0.13 -8.44
N PRO A 169 4.16 0.79 -8.42
CA PRO A 169 2.85 0.52 -9.00
C PRO A 169 2.93 0.09 -10.47
N GLU A 170 3.77 0.76 -11.27
CA GLU A 170 3.98 0.39 -12.68
C GLU A 170 4.61 -1.00 -12.83
N ALA A 171 5.60 -1.34 -11.99
CA ALA A 171 6.21 -2.67 -12.00
C ALA A 171 5.20 -3.77 -11.67
N VAL A 172 4.30 -3.55 -10.71
CA VAL A 172 3.23 -4.50 -10.37
C VAL A 172 2.19 -4.62 -11.49
N ILE A 173 1.90 -3.53 -12.22
CA ILE A 173 1.04 -3.57 -13.39
C ILE A 173 1.66 -4.45 -14.49
N GLU A 174 2.93 -4.25 -14.82
CA GLU A 174 3.63 -5.07 -15.82
C GLU A 174 3.70 -6.54 -15.39
N LEU A 175 4.00 -6.80 -14.12
CA LEU A 175 4.04 -8.14 -13.53
C LEU A 175 2.71 -8.87 -13.75
N ARG A 176 1.60 -8.20 -13.42
CA ARG A 176 0.25 -8.75 -13.60
C ARG A 176 -0.07 -9.00 -15.07
N GLU A 177 0.28 -8.08 -15.97
CA GLU A 177 0.09 -8.29 -17.42
C GLU A 177 0.83 -9.53 -17.91
N ASP A 178 2.06 -9.76 -17.43
CA ASP A 178 2.84 -10.95 -17.75
C ASP A 178 2.20 -12.24 -17.23
N MET A 179 1.69 -12.24 -15.99
CA MET A 179 0.95 -13.39 -15.43
C MET A 179 -0.28 -13.73 -16.28
N LEU A 180 -1.03 -12.72 -16.75
CA LEU A 180 -2.20 -12.95 -17.63
C LEU A 180 -1.80 -13.43 -19.04
N VAL A 181 -0.62 -13.08 -19.53
CA VAL A 181 -0.08 -13.64 -20.77
C VAL A 181 0.29 -15.11 -20.56
N VAL A 182 0.97 -15.45 -19.47
CA VAL A 182 1.32 -16.84 -19.14
C VAL A 182 0.07 -17.69 -18.97
N SER A 183 -0.89 -17.24 -18.17
CA SER A 183 -2.16 -17.93 -17.93
C SER A 183 -2.85 -18.33 -19.24
N ARG A 184 -3.12 -17.36 -20.14
CA ARG A 184 -3.73 -17.64 -21.46
C ARG A 184 -2.93 -18.65 -22.29
N ARG A 185 -1.60 -18.57 -22.27
CA ARG A 185 -0.74 -19.50 -23.01
C ARG A 185 -0.81 -20.92 -22.42
N LEU A 186 -0.87 -21.05 -21.10
CA LEU A 186 -1.01 -22.33 -20.42
C LEU A 186 -2.41 -22.95 -20.66
N GLU A 187 -3.47 -22.15 -20.78
CA GLU A 187 -4.79 -22.64 -21.22
C GLU A 187 -4.73 -23.27 -22.61
N GLU A 188 -3.98 -22.64 -23.53
CA GLU A 188 -3.73 -23.13 -24.88
C GLU A 188 -2.68 -24.26 -24.94
N SER A 189 -2.24 -24.81 -23.80
CA SER A 189 -1.18 -25.83 -23.70
C SER A 189 0.17 -25.39 -24.29
N LYS A 190 0.39 -24.09 -24.47
CA LYS A 190 1.67 -23.52 -24.94
C LYS A 190 2.66 -23.44 -23.77
N VAL A 191 3.29 -24.56 -23.40
CA VAL A 191 4.28 -24.68 -22.30
C VAL A 191 5.74 -24.48 -22.72
N GLY A 192 5.97 -24.06 -23.97
CA GLY A 192 7.30 -23.95 -24.57
C GLY A 192 8.19 -22.82 -24.03
N LYS A 193 9.36 -22.64 -24.67
CA LYS A 193 10.41 -21.70 -24.24
C LYS A 193 9.94 -20.26 -24.01
N LEU A 194 8.96 -19.78 -24.78
CA LEU A 194 8.43 -18.43 -24.63
C LEU A 194 7.66 -18.25 -23.32
N SER A 195 6.80 -19.20 -22.95
CA SER A 195 6.03 -19.13 -21.70
C SER A 195 6.96 -19.22 -20.49
N GLN A 196 7.91 -20.16 -20.53
CA GLN A 196 8.95 -20.30 -19.49
C GLN A 196 9.85 -19.06 -19.39
N ALA A 197 10.11 -18.36 -20.49
CA ALA A 197 10.89 -17.12 -20.46
C ALA A 197 10.13 -15.97 -19.81
N ILE A 198 8.81 -15.88 -20.02
CA ILE A 198 7.97 -14.86 -19.36
C ILE A 198 7.85 -15.19 -17.87
N GLU A 199 7.60 -16.45 -17.50
CA GLU A 199 7.59 -16.90 -16.10
C GLU A 199 8.89 -16.58 -15.36
N LYS A 200 10.06 -16.77 -16.01
CA LYS A 200 11.35 -16.34 -15.44
C LYS A 200 11.44 -14.84 -15.26
N ASP A 201 10.99 -14.07 -16.25
CA ASP A 201 11.00 -12.61 -16.16
C ASP A 201 10.09 -12.15 -14.99
N ILE A 202 8.96 -12.82 -14.73
CA ILE A 202 8.08 -12.61 -13.57
C ILE A 202 8.82 -12.92 -12.26
N ILE A 203 9.50 -14.08 -12.17
CA ILE A 203 10.28 -14.49 -10.99
C ILE A 203 11.35 -13.45 -10.67
N GLU A 204 12.18 -13.07 -11.65
CA GLU A 204 13.22 -12.04 -11.47
C GLU A 204 12.61 -10.71 -10.98
N SER A 205 11.43 -10.35 -11.48
CA SER A 205 10.72 -9.14 -11.03
C SER A 205 10.34 -9.19 -9.55
N LEU A 206 9.80 -10.33 -9.12
CA LEU A 206 9.36 -10.53 -7.76
C LEU A 206 10.55 -10.49 -6.80
N GLU A 207 11.66 -11.13 -7.18
CA GLU A 207 12.91 -11.11 -6.41
C GLU A 207 13.47 -9.68 -6.28
N GLU A 208 13.51 -8.90 -7.37
CA GLU A 208 13.94 -7.50 -7.36
C GLU A 208 13.05 -6.61 -6.48
N MET A 209 11.73 -6.82 -6.51
CA MET A 209 10.78 -6.09 -5.67
C MET A 209 10.93 -6.45 -4.19
N ILE A 210 11.11 -7.74 -3.86
CA ILE A 210 11.33 -8.19 -2.48
C ILE A 210 12.63 -7.61 -1.94
N ASP A 211 13.74 -7.70 -2.68
CA ASP A 211 15.04 -7.15 -2.28
C ASP A 211 14.96 -5.64 -2.02
N ALA A 212 14.21 -4.90 -2.84
CA ALA A 212 14.01 -3.48 -2.64
C ALA A 212 13.20 -3.17 -1.36
N LEU A 213 12.12 -3.92 -1.09
CA LEU A 213 11.32 -3.75 0.12
C LEU A 213 12.08 -4.15 1.39
N GLN A 214 12.86 -5.24 1.35
CA GLN A 214 13.70 -5.66 2.46
C GLN A 214 14.74 -4.61 2.82
N LYS A 215 15.39 -4.01 1.82
CA LYS A 215 16.33 -2.90 2.05
C LYS A 215 15.67 -1.67 2.65
N GLU A 216 14.42 -1.38 2.31
CA GLU A 216 13.68 -0.29 2.93
C GLU A 216 13.27 -0.62 4.37
N LEU A 217 12.87 -1.86 4.65
CA LEU A 217 12.59 -2.32 6.01
C LEU A 217 13.83 -2.21 6.90
N GLU A 218 14.98 -2.68 6.44
CA GLU A 218 16.26 -2.57 7.16
C GLU A 218 16.61 -1.11 7.49
N LYS A 219 16.43 -0.20 6.52
CA LYS A 219 16.67 1.24 6.75
C LYS A 219 15.75 1.82 7.81
N VAL A 220 14.45 1.52 7.75
CA VAL A 220 13.48 2.00 8.75
C VAL A 220 13.85 1.47 10.14
N GLU A 221 14.31 0.23 10.25
CA GLU A 221 14.75 -0.34 11.53
C GLU A 221 16.04 0.29 12.07
N ASP A 222 16.98 0.67 11.21
CA ASP A 222 18.21 1.32 11.61
C ASP A 222 17.99 2.80 11.97
N GLU A 223 17.12 3.49 11.25
CA GLU A 223 16.68 4.86 11.58
C GLU A 223 16.01 4.93 12.96
N GLN A 224 15.18 3.93 13.31
CA GLN A 224 14.56 3.83 14.63
C GLN A 224 15.60 3.67 15.76
N LYS A 225 16.64 2.84 15.56
CA LYS A 225 17.71 2.62 16.56
C LYS A 225 18.59 3.85 16.75
N ASP A 226 18.79 4.64 15.70
CA ASP A 226 19.61 5.85 15.75
C ASP A 226 18.86 7.05 16.34
N GLN A 227 17.52 7.12 16.18
CA GLN A 227 16.68 8.13 16.84
C GLN A 227 16.69 7.98 18.38
N GLU A 228 16.84 6.77 18.93
CA GLU A 228 16.99 6.55 20.38
C GLU A 228 18.30 7.10 20.97
N LYS A 229 19.26 7.55 20.14
CA LYS A 229 20.60 8.01 20.58
C LYS A 229 20.91 9.48 20.33
N LYS A 230 20.02 10.25 19.69
CA LYS A 230 20.25 11.69 19.44
C LYS A 230 19.04 12.53 19.77
N ASP A 231 19.12 13.16 20.94
CA ASP A 231 18.38 14.38 21.23
C ASP A 231 18.85 15.52 20.30
N GLN A 232 17.85 16.19 19.74
CA GLN A 232 17.86 17.55 19.17
C GLN A 232 18.37 17.80 17.75
N GLN A 233 17.54 18.61 17.08
CA GLN A 233 17.75 19.39 15.86
C GLN A 233 17.59 18.65 14.53
N GLN A 234 16.34 18.50 14.10
CA GLN A 234 15.95 18.87 12.74
C GLN A 234 14.47 19.26 12.66
N GLN A 235 14.23 20.58 12.67
CA GLN A 235 13.04 21.19 12.09
C GLN A 235 13.13 21.07 10.56
N GLN A 236 11.97 20.86 9.93
CA GLN A 236 11.68 20.80 8.48
C GLN A 236 11.75 19.42 7.81
N GLN A 237 10.62 18.72 7.72
CA GLN A 237 9.67 18.85 6.60
C GLN A 237 8.44 17.96 6.90
N ASP A 238 7.25 18.55 6.84
CA ASP A 238 5.93 17.90 7.02
C ASP A 238 5.54 16.94 5.86
N GLN A 239 6.50 16.44 5.09
CA GLN A 239 6.21 15.48 4.02
C GLN A 239 6.37 14.07 4.56
N GLU A 240 5.33 13.25 4.39
CA GLU A 240 5.40 11.82 4.67
C GLU A 240 6.57 11.21 3.89
N PRO A 241 7.47 10.47 4.57
CA PRO A 241 8.57 9.83 3.89
C PRO A 241 7.98 8.81 2.90
N PRO A 242 8.46 8.80 1.65
CA PRO A 242 7.91 7.90 0.65
C PRO A 242 8.11 6.44 1.08
N LEU A 243 7.22 5.53 0.68
CA LEU A 243 7.32 4.11 1.03
C LEU A 243 8.70 3.54 0.70
N VAL A 244 9.25 3.93 -0.46
CA VAL A 244 10.55 3.49 -0.94
C VAL A 244 11.39 4.72 -1.33
N ASP A 245 12.70 4.66 -1.11
CA ASP A 245 13.60 5.75 -1.50
C ASP A 245 13.67 5.97 -3.03
N LYS A 246 14.12 7.16 -3.43
CA LYS A 246 14.26 7.53 -4.85
C LYS A 246 15.24 6.64 -5.61
N LEU A 247 16.24 6.07 -4.92
CA LEU A 247 17.24 5.23 -5.57
C LEU A 247 16.65 3.87 -5.96
N ALA A 248 15.83 3.28 -5.10
CA ALA A 248 15.09 2.06 -5.34
C ALA A 248 14.03 2.26 -6.41
N GLU A 249 13.32 3.41 -6.42
CA GLU A 249 12.45 3.82 -7.52
C GLU A 249 13.19 3.87 -8.87
N LEU A 250 14.38 4.52 -8.92
CA LEU A 250 15.21 4.57 -10.13
C LEU A 250 15.74 3.19 -10.55
N LYS A 251 16.14 2.35 -9.59
CA LYS A 251 16.55 0.96 -9.85
C LYS A 251 15.40 0.16 -10.45
N MET A 252 14.17 0.36 -9.95
CA MET A 252 12.97 -0.29 -10.47
C MET A 252 12.69 0.14 -11.91
N LEU A 253 12.74 1.43 -12.24
CA LEU A 253 12.60 1.91 -13.62
C LEU A 253 13.68 1.31 -14.55
N ARG A 254 14.92 1.25 -14.07
CA ARG A 254 16.01 0.64 -14.82
C ARG A 254 15.74 -0.84 -15.08
N ALA A 255 15.24 -1.58 -14.10
CA ALA A 255 14.89 -2.99 -14.24
C ALA A 255 13.79 -3.20 -15.28
N LEU A 256 12.71 -2.41 -15.22
CA LEU A 256 11.64 -2.42 -16.22
C LEU A 256 12.18 -2.17 -17.63
N GLN A 257 13.00 -1.13 -17.80
CA GLN A 257 13.61 -0.81 -19.09
C GLN A 257 14.50 -1.95 -19.62
N LEU A 258 15.32 -2.55 -18.75
CA LEU A 258 16.18 -3.68 -19.13
C LEU A 258 15.36 -4.91 -19.54
N ARG A 259 14.22 -5.17 -18.88
CA ARG A 259 13.32 -6.27 -19.23
C ARG A 259 12.65 -6.04 -20.58
N ILE A 260 12.13 -4.83 -20.84
CA ILE A 260 11.60 -4.45 -22.15
C ILE A 260 12.65 -4.67 -23.23
N ASN A 261 13.89 -4.24 -23.01
CA ASN A 261 14.99 -4.42 -23.95
C ASN A 261 15.30 -5.91 -24.19
N ARG A 262 15.37 -6.72 -23.12
CA ARG A 262 15.61 -8.17 -23.21
C ARG A 262 14.51 -8.88 -23.99
N ARG A 263 13.24 -8.57 -23.73
CA ARG A 263 12.10 -9.19 -24.40
C ARG A 263 11.98 -8.75 -25.86
N THR A 264 12.22 -7.47 -26.16
CA THR A 264 12.30 -6.96 -27.53
C THR A 264 13.36 -7.69 -28.33
N ARG A 265 14.57 -7.88 -27.78
CA ARG A 265 15.64 -8.66 -28.44
C ARG A 265 15.29 -10.13 -28.62
N ARG A 266 14.58 -10.74 -27.67
CA ARG A 266 14.12 -12.13 -27.78
C ARG A 266 13.11 -12.29 -28.93
N LEU A 267 12.12 -11.41 -29.01
CA LEU A 267 11.14 -11.41 -30.10
C LEU A 267 11.79 -11.11 -31.45
N ALA A 268 12.76 -10.19 -31.51
CA ALA A 268 13.47 -9.89 -32.75
C ALA A 268 14.19 -11.10 -33.35
N ARG A 269 14.62 -12.07 -32.53
CA ARG A 269 15.24 -13.32 -33.00
C ARG A 269 14.24 -14.34 -33.55
N LEU A 270 12.94 -14.14 -33.33
CA LEU A 270 11.88 -14.99 -33.86
C LEU A 270 11.33 -14.46 -35.20
N ILE A 271 11.81 -13.30 -35.66
CA ILE A 271 11.40 -12.69 -36.93
C ILE A 271 12.39 -13.15 -38.01
N ASP A 272 11.91 -13.98 -38.94
CA ASP A 272 12.64 -14.30 -40.17
C ASP A 272 12.31 -13.24 -41.23
N GLY A 273 13.17 -12.22 -41.38
CA GLY A 273 13.01 -11.13 -42.36
C GLY A 273 13.04 -9.72 -41.73
N GLU A 274 12.61 -8.71 -42.49
CA GLU A 274 12.54 -7.31 -42.02
C GLU A 274 11.31 -7.02 -41.14
N GLU A 275 10.24 -7.82 -41.26
CA GLU A 275 8.96 -7.60 -40.57
C GLU A 275 8.44 -8.86 -39.87
N ALA A 276 7.83 -8.68 -38.69
CA ALA A 276 7.13 -9.76 -37.99
C ALA A 276 5.82 -10.10 -38.70
N VAL A 277 5.67 -11.34 -39.15
CA VAL A 277 4.44 -11.81 -39.83
C VAL A 277 3.52 -12.58 -38.90
N GLU A 278 4.07 -13.19 -37.84
CA GLU A 278 3.29 -13.96 -36.87
C GLU A 278 2.45 -13.04 -35.96
N LYS A 279 1.14 -13.32 -35.88
CA LYS A 279 0.19 -12.55 -35.07
C LYS A 279 0.58 -12.46 -33.59
N ASP A 280 1.00 -13.59 -33.00
CA ASP A 280 1.41 -13.65 -31.59
C ASP A 280 2.64 -12.75 -31.32
N VAL A 281 3.60 -12.70 -32.25
CA VAL A 281 4.80 -11.85 -32.13
C VAL A 281 4.43 -10.37 -32.28
N LEU A 282 3.58 -10.04 -33.24
CA LEU A 282 3.08 -8.68 -33.46
C LEU A 282 2.31 -8.13 -32.25
N GLU A 283 1.48 -8.94 -31.61
CA GLU A 283 0.76 -8.54 -30.40
C GLU A 283 1.71 -8.24 -29.24
N GLN A 284 2.73 -9.09 -29.03
CA GLN A 284 3.72 -8.86 -27.98
C GLN A 284 4.61 -7.63 -28.24
N LEU A 285 4.96 -7.35 -29.51
CA LEU A 285 5.71 -6.12 -29.86
C LEU A 285 4.89 -4.86 -29.57
N LYS A 286 3.58 -4.87 -29.88
CA LYS A 286 2.67 -3.76 -29.55
C LYS A 286 2.56 -3.57 -28.03
N GLU A 287 2.52 -4.65 -27.28
CA GLU A 287 2.51 -4.60 -25.82
C GLU A 287 3.80 -3.99 -25.26
N LEU A 288 4.97 -4.39 -25.77
CA LEU A 288 6.26 -3.81 -25.39
C LEU A 288 6.34 -2.31 -25.70
N ALA A 289 5.80 -1.85 -26.82
CA ALA A 289 5.74 -0.43 -27.14
C ALA A 289 4.87 0.37 -26.14
N ARG A 290 3.75 -0.22 -25.68
CA ARG A 290 2.91 0.38 -24.63
C ARG A 290 3.65 0.44 -23.30
N ARG A 291 4.35 -0.63 -22.91
CA ARG A 291 5.20 -0.69 -21.72
C ARG A 291 6.30 0.36 -21.74
N GLN A 292 7.02 0.47 -22.86
CA GLN A 292 8.04 1.50 -23.06
C GLN A 292 7.48 2.92 -22.85
N SER A 293 6.27 3.17 -23.35
CA SER A 293 5.59 4.45 -23.17
C SER A 293 5.21 4.70 -21.69
N ARG A 294 4.82 3.66 -20.94
CA ARG A 294 4.53 3.78 -19.51
C ARG A 294 5.79 4.00 -18.68
N VAL A 295 6.86 3.26 -18.92
CA VAL A 295 8.17 3.47 -18.28
C VAL A 295 8.70 4.88 -18.56
N GLN A 296 8.54 5.39 -19.78
CA GLN A 296 8.89 6.78 -20.11
C GLN A 296 8.08 7.79 -19.30
N ARG A 297 6.76 7.57 -19.14
CA ARG A 297 5.91 8.42 -18.31
C ARG A 297 6.33 8.36 -16.84
N ALA A 298 6.48 7.18 -16.27
CA ALA A 298 6.92 6.98 -14.89
C ALA A 298 8.29 7.66 -14.62
N ALA A 299 9.24 7.53 -15.56
CA ALA A 299 10.53 8.23 -15.47
C ALA A 299 10.38 9.76 -15.51
N ARG A 300 9.47 10.29 -16.34
CA ARG A 300 9.17 11.72 -16.39
C ARG A 300 8.50 12.20 -15.10
N ASP A 301 7.55 11.44 -14.57
CA ASP A 301 6.81 11.79 -13.35
C ASP A 301 7.75 11.78 -12.14
N LEU A 302 8.65 10.80 -12.06
CA LEU A 302 9.72 10.74 -11.06
C LEU A 302 10.68 11.93 -11.18
N ALA A 303 11.10 12.30 -12.40
CA ALA A 303 12.01 13.42 -12.64
C ALA A 303 11.38 14.80 -12.38
N THR A 304 10.08 14.94 -12.64
CA THR A 304 9.34 16.21 -12.46
C THR A 304 8.69 16.36 -11.09
N GLY A 305 8.70 15.30 -10.27
CA GLY A 305 8.09 15.31 -8.94
C GLY A 305 6.58 15.49 -8.96
N ARG A 306 5.90 15.19 -10.09
CA ARG A 306 4.45 15.40 -10.26
C ARG A 306 3.56 14.58 -9.34
N ASN A 307 4.15 13.63 -8.62
CA ASN A 307 3.46 12.78 -7.64
C ASN A 307 3.74 13.22 -6.19
N ARG A 308 4.26 14.43 -5.96
CA ARG A 308 4.42 15.07 -4.65
C ARG A 308 3.61 16.35 -4.55
#